data_AF-A0A3C1NZH1-F1
#
_entry.id   AF-A0A3C1NZH1-F1
#
_cell.length_a   1.000
_cell.length_b   1.000
_cell.length_c   1.000
_cell.angle_alpha   90.00
_cell.angle_beta   90.00
_cell.angle_gamma   90.00
#
_symmetry.space_group_name_H-M   'P 1'
#
loop_
_entity.id
_entity.type
_entity.pdbx_description
1 polymer ?
#
loop_
_entity_poly.entity_id
_entity_poly.type
_entity_poly.pdbx_seq_one_letter_code
_entity_poly.pdbx_strand_id
1 'polypeptide(L)' 'MTTGPSGDLSLRLFVDSVPVPPNVSHQIRRIEVDAQVNLPAMCEVELADPSFLLVEEAGLAIGNLMEIRAVVGDNPVG' A
#
# COMPACT_ATOMS: atom_id res chain seq x y z
N MET A 1 26.16 -8.80 -14.13
CA MET A 1 25.68 -9.41 -12.86
C MET A 1 24.20 -9.68 -13.03
N THR A 2 23.77 -10.85 -12.58
CA THR A 2 22.58 -11.59 -13.00
C THR A 2 21.26 -10.94 -12.58
N THR A 3 20.39 -10.64 -13.56
CA THR A 3 18.94 -10.43 -13.35
C THR A 3 18.31 -11.78 -13.03
N GLY A 4 18.19 -12.10 -11.74
CA GLY A 4 17.38 -13.25 -11.28
C GLY A 4 15.89 -12.99 -11.55
N PRO A 5 15.04 -14.04 -11.59
CA PRO A 5 13.62 -13.86 -11.83
C PRO A 5 13.03 -13.05 -10.68
N SER A 6 12.76 -11.77 -10.92
CA SER A 6 11.94 -10.97 -10.02
C SER A 6 10.53 -11.52 -10.11
N GLY A 7 10.19 -12.50 -9.28
CA GLY A 7 8.78 -12.76 -8.98
C GLY A 7 8.15 -11.41 -8.60
N ASP A 8 7.04 -11.06 -9.23
CA ASP A 8 6.47 -9.71 -9.21
C ASP A 8 6.28 -9.21 -7.78
N LEU A 9 7.26 -8.46 -7.28
CA LEU A 9 7.23 -7.86 -5.96
C LEU A 9 6.29 -6.65 -6.05
N SER A 10 5.14 -6.77 -5.42
CA SER A 10 4.12 -5.72 -5.37
C SER A 10 3.98 -5.18 -3.95
N LEU A 11 3.89 -3.86 -3.80
CA LEU A 11 3.51 -3.26 -2.53
C LEU A 11 1.99 -3.34 -2.39
N ARG A 12 1.51 -3.82 -1.25
CA ARG A 12 0.08 -3.87 -0.92
C ARG A 12 -0.19 -3.15 0.39
N LEU A 13 -1.30 -2.42 0.41
CA LEU A 13 -1.79 -1.69 1.56
C LEU A 13 -2.83 -2.54 2.31
N PHE A 14 -2.74 -2.53 3.63
CA PHE A 14 -3.68 -3.17 4.54
C PHE A 14 -4.15 -2.17 5.58
N VAL A 15 -5.41 -2.27 5.99
CA VAL A 15 -6.01 -1.52 7.09
C VAL A 15 -6.52 -2.52 8.11
N ASP A 16 -6.03 -2.42 9.35
CA ASP A 16 -6.31 -3.39 10.42
C ASP A 16 -6.08 -4.85 9.97
N SER A 17 -4.97 -5.07 9.26
CA SER A 17 -4.59 -6.35 8.63
C SER A 17 -5.53 -6.89 7.54
N VAL A 18 -6.53 -6.12 7.10
CA VAL A 18 -7.39 -6.43 5.95
C VAL A 18 -6.84 -5.74 4.70
N PRO A 19 -6.63 -6.45 3.57
CA PRO A 19 -6.14 -5.83 2.35
C PRO A 19 -7.16 -4.80 1.82
N VAL A 20 -6.67 -3.63 1.41
CA VAL A 20 -7.55 -2.64 0.77
C VAL A 20 -8.07 -3.20 -0.56
N PRO A 21 -9.33 -2.90 -0.92
CA PRO A 21 -9.91 -3.46 -2.12
C PRO A 21 -9.28 -2.90 -3.41
N PRO A 22 -9.34 -3.64 -4.54
CA PRO A 22 -8.61 -3.30 -5.76
C PRO A 22 -8.94 -1.92 -6.35
N ASN A 23 -10.19 -1.47 -6.19
CA ASN A 23 -10.64 -0.13 -6.61
C ASN A 23 -9.87 1.00 -5.91
N VAL A 24 -9.38 0.77 -4.69
CA VAL A 24 -8.56 1.71 -3.92
C VAL A 24 -7.09 1.51 -4.25
N SER A 25 -6.60 0.26 -4.28
CA SER A 25 -5.18 -0.02 -4.53
C SER A 25 -4.71 0.48 -5.88
N HIS A 26 -5.55 0.41 -6.93
CA HIS A 26 -5.22 0.94 -8.25
C HIS A 26 -5.15 2.46 -8.32
N GLN A 27 -5.62 3.16 -7.29
CA GLN A 27 -5.62 4.62 -7.22
C GLN A 27 -4.42 5.15 -6.40
N ILE A 28 -3.61 4.28 -5.81
CA ILE A 28 -2.37 4.67 -5.12
C ILE A 28 -1.38 5.19 -6.16
N ARG A 29 -1.04 6.48 -6.06
CA ARG A 29 -0.06 7.14 -6.94
C ARG A 29 1.34 7.10 -6.37
N ARG A 30 1.45 7.28 -5.05
CA ARG A 30 2.73 7.41 -4.35
C ARG A 30 2.59 6.85 -2.96
N ILE A 31 3.62 6.13 -2.53
CA ILE A 31 3.86 5.75 -1.15
C ILE A 31 5.24 6.31 -0.80
N GLU A 32 5.31 7.10 0.26
CA GLU A 32 6.55 7.65 0.79
C GLU A 32 6.69 7.26 2.26
N VAL A 33 7.87 6.76 2.61
CA VAL A 33 8.21 6.37 3.97
C VAL A 33 9.50 7.09 4.34
N ASP A 34 9.43 7.97 5.33
CA ASP A 34 10.58 8.62 5.93
C ASP A 34 10.83 8.01 7.32
N ALA A 35 12.02 7.45 7.52
CA ALA A 35 12.43 6.83 8.76
C ALA A 35 13.71 7.50 9.26
N GLN A 36 13.62 8.09 10.46
CA GLN A 36 14.72 8.81 11.09
C GLN A 36 15.14 8.10 12.38
N VAL A 37 16.43 8.17 12.70
CA VAL A 37 16.96 7.57 13.93
C VAL A 37 16.38 8.32 15.14
N ASN A 38 15.81 7.59 16.09
CA ASN A 38 15.18 8.12 17.32
C ASN A 38 13.87 8.91 17.13
N LEU A 39 13.25 8.85 15.95
CA LEU A 39 11.93 9.43 15.71
C LEU A 39 10.97 8.38 15.14
N PRO A 40 9.65 8.54 15.32
CA PRO A 40 8.67 7.72 14.63
C PRO A 40 8.85 7.81 13.12
N ALA A 41 8.70 6.69 12.42
CA ALA A 41 8.64 6.70 10.97
C ALA A 41 7.36 7.42 10.52
N MET A 42 7.49 8.24 9.49
CA MET A 42 6.38 8.90 8.82
C MET A 42 6.06 8.15 7.53
N CYS A 43 4.78 8.01 7.24
CA CYS A 43 4.31 7.38 6.03
C CYS A 43 3.23 8.24 5.39
N GLU A 44 3.39 8.54 4.11
CA GLU A 44 2.41 9.26 3.30
C GLU A 44 1.98 8.41 2.12
N VAL A 45 0.67 8.34 1.88
CA VAL A 45 0.08 7.62 0.75
C VAL A 45 -0.79 8.61 -0.03
N GLU A 46 -0.44 8.84 -1.29
CA GLU A 46 -1.20 9.69 -2.20
C GLU A 46 -2.18 8.83 -3.01
N LEU A 47 -3.46 9.16 -2.94
CA LEU A 47 -4.53 8.52 -3.69
C LEU A 47 -5.05 9.45 -4.79
N ALA A 48 -5.37 8.87 -5.94
CA ALA A 48 -6.07 9.52 -7.05
C ALA A 48 -7.59 9.58 -6.80
N ASP A 49 -8.01 10.11 -5.66
CA ASP A 49 -9.42 10.20 -5.26
C ASP A 49 -9.87 11.65 -5.09
N PRO A 50 -10.31 12.33 -6.15
CA PRO A 50 -10.81 13.71 -6.05
C PRO A 50 -12.14 13.80 -5.28
N SER A 51 -12.82 12.67 -5.05
CA SER A 51 -14.14 12.61 -4.42
C SER A 51 -14.13 12.23 -2.93
N PHE A 52 -12.98 11.78 -2.41
CA PHE A 52 -12.81 11.22 -1.06
C PHE A 52 -13.66 9.99 -0.74
N LEU A 53 -14.37 9.41 -1.71
CA LEU A 53 -15.22 8.23 -1.53
C LEU A 53 -14.41 6.95 -1.30
N LEU A 54 -13.25 6.84 -1.93
CA LEU A 54 -12.42 5.63 -1.85
C LEU A 54 -11.76 5.50 -0.47
N VAL A 55 -11.49 6.63 0.19
CA VAL A 55 -10.97 6.66 1.56
C VAL A 55 -11.97 6.04 2.54
N GLU A 56 -13.25 6.39 2.41
CA GLU A 56 -14.33 5.84 3.24
C GLU A 56 -14.55 4.34 2.97
N GLU A 57 -14.60 3.93 1.70
CA GLU A 57 -14.79 2.53 1.29
C GLU A 57 -13.63 1.62 1.75
N ALA A 58 -12.40 2.15 1.78
CA ALA A 58 -11.22 1.43 2.23
C ALA A 58 -11.11 1.34 3.76
N GLY A 59 -11.99 2.01 4.50
CA GLY A 59 -11.85 2.15 5.95
C GLY A 59 -10.60 2.93 6.36
N LEU A 60 -10.08 3.81 5.50
CA LEU A 60 -8.92 4.66 5.81
C LEU A 60 -9.36 5.82 6.70
N ALA A 61 -9.53 5.55 7.99
CA ALA A 61 -9.93 6.53 9.00
C ALA A 61 -8.82 6.81 10.02
N ILE A 62 -8.87 7.99 10.63
CA ILE A 62 -7.96 8.37 11.72
C ILE A 62 -8.11 7.37 12.87
N GLY A 63 -6.99 6.79 13.30
CA GLY A 63 -6.93 5.82 14.40
C GLY A 63 -6.80 4.37 13.96
N ASN A 64 -7.00 4.06 12.67
CA ASN A 64 -6.83 2.71 12.14
C ASN A 64 -5.34 2.39 11.93
N LEU A 65 -4.99 1.10 12.06
CA LEU A 65 -3.64 0.64 11.75
C LEU A 65 -3.49 0.50 10.23
N MET A 66 -2.55 1.22 9.65
CA MET A 66 -2.19 1.10 8.25
C MET A 66 -0.88 0.33 8.11
N GLU A 67 -0.86 -0.67 7.23
CA GLU A 67 0.32 -1.50 6.99
C GLU A 67 0.65 -1.55 5.50
N ILE A 68 1.93 -1.36 5.16
CA ILE A 68 2.44 -1.48 3.79
C ILE A 68 3.35 -2.68 3.74
N ARG A 69 2.94 -3.69 2.99
CA ARG A 69 3.67 -4.97 2.90
C ARG A 69 4.17 -5.15 1.47
N ALA A 70 5.45 -5.50 1.33
CA ALA A 70 5.98 -6.02 0.08
C ALA A 70 5.55 -7.49 -0.04
N VAL A 71 4.76 -7.78 -1.07
CA VAL A 71 4.18 -9.10 -1.30
C VAL A 71 4.74 -9.64 -2.61
N VAL A 72 5.38 -10.79 -2.56
CA VAL A 72 5.77 -11.54 -3.77
C VAL A 72 4.53 -12.26 -4.25
N GLY A 73 4.08 -11.94 -5.47
CA GLY A 73 2.97 -12.67 -6.10
C GLY A 73 3.49 -13.86 -6.91
N ASP A 74 2.90 -15.04 -6.71
CA ASP A 74 2.64 -15.94 -7.84
C ASP A 74 1.54 -15.29 -8.69
N ASN A 75 1.78 -15.22 -9.98
CA ASN A 75 0.81 -14.76 -10.96
C ASN A 75 -0.49 -15.59 -10.83
N PRO A 76 -1.69 -15.02 -10.60
CA PRO A 76 -2.94 -15.78 -10.63
C PRO A 76 -3.36 -16.19 -12.06
N VAL A 77 -2.45 -16.05 -13.02
CA VAL A 77 -2.62 -16.52 -14.40
C VAL A 77 -1.56 -17.59 -14.64
N GLY A 78 -1.92 -18.85 -14.39
CA GLY A 78 -1.36 -20.07 -15.02
C GLY A 78 0.16 -20.21 -15.10
#